data_AF-A0A1L5P3V8-F1
#
_entry.id   AF-A0A1L5P3V8-F1
#
_cell.length_a   1.000
_cell.length_b   1.000
_cell.length_c   1.000
_cell.angle_alpha   90.00
_cell.angle_beta   90.00
_cell.angle_gamma   90.00
#
_symmetry.space_group_name_H-M   'P 1'
#
loop_
_entity.id
_entity.type
_entity.pdbx_description
1 polymer ?
#
loop_
_entity_poly.entity_id
_entity_poly.type
_entity_poly.pdbx_seq_one_letter_code
_entity_poly.pdbx_strand_id
1 'polypeptide(L)' 'MITMLQKELHRLEVIQKIRDERLSVVEAAELLDLSRSQVHRLLQTYDRDGPAGPFRRSDRSRATGA' A
#
# COMPACT_ATOMS: atom_id res chain seq x y z
N MET A 1 -17.97 -10.16 -4.00
CA MET A 1 -16.59 -10.66 -4.17
C MET A 1 -15.74 -9.49 -4.64
N ILE A 2 -14.87 -8.94 -3.80
CA ILE A 2 -13.94 -7.87 -4.23
C ILE A 2 -12.80 -8.56 -4.97
N THR A 3 -12.71 -8.38 -6.28
CA THR A 3 -11.68 -8.99 -7.12
C THR A 3 -10.31 -8.42 -6.74
N MET A 4 -9.25 -9.22 -6.85
CA MET A 4 -7.87 -8.75 -6.61
C MET A 4 -7.54 -7.48 -7.41
N LEU A 5 -8.08 -7.36 -8.63
CA LEU A 5 -7.95 -6.18 -9.48
C LEU A 5 -8.49 -4.90 -8.82
N GLN A 6 -9.61 -4.97 -8.10
CA GLN A 6 -10.19 -3.80 -7.42
C GLN A 6 -9.31 -3.35 -6.24
N LYS A 7 -8.69 -4.30 -5.53
CA LYS A 7 -7.76 -3.99 -4.43
C LYS A 7 -6.47 -3.38 -4.95
N GLU A 8 -5.98 -3.85 -6.09
CA GLU A 8 -4.76 -3.32 -6.73
C GLU A 8 -4.97 -1.88 -7.20
N LEU A 9 -6.09 -1.62 -7.89
CA LEU A 9 -6.46 -0.27 -8.34
C LEU A 9 -6.66 0.67 -7.15
N HIS A 10 -7.33 0.23 -6.09
CA HIS A 10 -7.53 1.04 -4.90
C HIS A 10 -6.22 1.42 -4.22
N ARG A 11 -5.25 0.50 -4.15
CA ARG A 11 -3.90 0.79 -3.63
C ARG A 11 -3.16 1.79 -4.52
N LEU A 12 -3.24 1.63 -5.84
CA LEU A 12 -2.66 2.57 -6.80
C LEU A 12 -3.23 3.99 -6.66
N GLU A 13 -4.55 4.11 -6.47
CA GLU A 13 -5.20 5.41 -6.21
C GLU A 13 -4.73 6.04 -4.91
N VAL A 14 -4.64 5.26 -3.84
CA VAL A 14 -4.18 5.75 -2.53
C VAL A 14 -2.71 6.20 -2.60
N ILE A 15 -1.84 5.45 -3.27
CA ILE A 15 -0.42 5.79 -3.46
C ILE A 15 -0.25 7.08 -4.26
N GLN A 16 -1.02 7.25 -5.36
CA GLN A 16 -1.00 8.49 -6.14
C GLN A 16 -1.43 9.69 -5.30
N LYS A 17 -2.51 9.57 -4.51
CA LYS A 17 -2.96 10.65 -3.62
C LYS A 17 -1.91 11.05 -2.57
N ILE A 18 -1.10 10.10 -2.07
CA ILE A 18 0.01 10.41 -1.17
C ILE A 18 1.11 11.20 -1.89
N ARG A 19 1.47 10.80 -3.11
CA ARG A 19 2.47 11.51 -3.93
C ARG A 19 2.00 12.91 -4.35
N ASP A 20 0.70 13.08 -4.56
CA ASP A 20 0.10 14.39 -4.84
C ASP A 20 -0.04 15.27 -3.59
N GLU A 21 0.46 14.81 -2.43
CA GLU A 21 0.33 15.46 -1.12
C GLU A 21 -1.13 15.67 -0.67
N ARG A 22 -2.06 14.94 -1.27
CA ARG A 22 -3.52 15.00 -0.98
C ARG A 22 -3.95 14.05 0.12
N LEU A 23 -3.06 13.17 0.57
CA LEU A 23 -3.33 12.15 1.57
C LEU A 23 -2.06 11.86 2.37
N SER A 24 -2.15 11.83 3.69
CA SER A 24 -1.01 11.42 4.53
C SER A 24 -0.85 9.89 4.56
N VAL A 25 0.35 9.43 4.92
CA VAL A 25 0.63 7.99 5.14
C VAL A 25 -0.24 7.40 6.26
N VAL A 26 -0.64 8.21 7.23
CA VAL A 26 -1.49 7.78 8.36
C VAL A 26 -2.92 7.53 7.87
N GLU A 27 -3.49 8.46 7.11
CA GLU A 27 -4.83 8.30 6.51
C GLU A 27 -4.86 7.14 5.50
N ALA A 28 -3.80 6.98 4.71
CA ALA A 28 -3.66 5.86 3.79
C ALA A 28 -3.63 4.50 4.48
N ALA A 29 -2.99 4.42 5.65
CA ALA A 29 -2.92 3.21 6.46
C ALA A 29 -4.32 2.79 6.95
N GLU A 30 -5.13 3.77 7.39
CA GLU A 30 -6.52 3.52 7.80
C GLU A 30 -7.40 3.12 6.62
N LEU A 31 -7.30 3.80 5.47
CA LEU A 31 -8.08 3.50 4.27
C LEU A 31 -7.78 2.12 3.67
N LEU A 32 -6.52 1.70 3.73
CA LEU A 32 -6.06 0.42 3.16
C LEU A 32 -6.13 -0.75 4.16
N ASP A 33 -6.47 -0.49 5.42
CA ASP A 33 -6.38 -1.46 6.53
C ASP A 33 -4.96 -2.06 6.62
N LEU A 34 -3.96 -1.18 6.60
CA LEU A 34 -2.53 -1.51 6.62
C LEU A 34 -1.81 -0.77 7.73
N SER A 35 -0.67 -1.31 8.17
CA SER A 35 0.26 -0.55 9.00
C SER A 35 0.98 0.54 8.19
N ARG A 36 1.40 1.62 8.84
CA ARG A 36 2.22 2.68 8.23
C ARG A 36 3.48 2.13 7.55
N SER A 37 4.12 1.11 8.14
CA SER A 37 5.28 0.43 7.56
C SER A 37 4.96 -0.30 6.25
N GLN A 38 3.76 -0.88 6.12
CA GLN A 38 3.31 -1.49 4.87
C GLN A 38 3.02 -0.43 3.81
N VAL A 39 2.45 0.72 4.19
CA VAL A 39 2.25 1.85 3.27
C VAL A 39 3.58 2.42 2.79
N HIS A 40 4.57 2.60 3.68
CA HIS A 40 5.91 3.02 3.27
C HIS A 40 6.61 2.04 2.33
N ARG A 41 6.38 0.73 2.48
CA ARG A 41 6.88 -0.28 1.55
C ARG A 41 6.19 -0.19 0.19
N LEU A 42 4.88 0.03 0.17
CA LEU A 42 4.12 0.25 -1.06
C LEU A 42 4.63 1.47 -1.84
N LEU A 43 4.90 2.57 -1.12
CA LEU A 43 5.50 3.77 -1.71
C LEU A 43 6.88 3.48 -2.32
N GLN A 44 7.77 2.80 -1.57
CA GLN A 44 9.10 2.42 -2.09
C GLN A 44 9.04 1.51 -3.32
N THR A 45 8.09 0.58 -3.37
CA THR A 45 7.87 -0.27 -4.54
C THR A 45 7.36 0.55 -5.72
N TYR A 46 6.41 1.46 -5.50
CA TYR A 46 5.92 2.37 -6.53
C TYR A 46 7.01 3.31 -7.05
N ASP A 47 7.88 3.80 -6.17
CA ASP A 47 9.00 4.69 -6.55
C ASP A 47 10.05 3.97 -7.39
N ARG A 48 10.25 2.67 -7.14
CA ARG A 48 11.24 1.84 -7.83
C ARG A 48 10.75 1.28 -9.16
N ASP A 49 9.54 0.71 -9.15
CA ASP A 49 9.00 -0.10 -10.25
C ASP A 49 7.91 0.65 -11.02
N GLY A 50 7.54 1.85 -10.57
CA GLY A 50 6.46 2.65 -11.14
C GLY A 50 5.07 2.03 -10.90
N PRO A 51 4.04 2.56 -11.57
CA PRO A 51 2.66 2.04 -11.47
C PRO A 51 2.50 0.60 -11.98
N ALA A 52 3.49 0.08 -12.73
CA ALA A 52 3.52 -1.30 -13.23
C ALA A 52 4.19 -2.28 -12.24
N GLY A 53 4.71 -1.78 -11.13
CA GLY A 53 5.31 -2.59 -10.08
C GLY A 53 4.31 -3.54 -9.42
N PRO A 54 4.71 -4.76 -9.04
CA PRO A 54 3.81 -5.70 -8.41
C PRO A 54 3.44 -5.23 -6.99
N PHE A 55 2.19 -4.82 -6.72
CA PHE A 55 1.69 -4.54 -5.35
C PHE A 55 1.38 -5.85 -4.63
N ARG A 56 2.38 -6.74 -4.60
CA ARG A 56 2.29 -8.04 -3.96
C ARG A 56 2.03 -7.83 -2.47
N ARG A 57 1.01 -8.50 -1.95
CA ARG A 57 0.65 -8.49 -0.53
C ARG A 57 1.92 -8.64 0.31
N SER A 58 2.25 -7.61 1.07
CA SER A 58 3.24 -7.70 2.14
C SER A 58 2.56 -8.28 3.38
N ASP A 59 2.08 -9.51 3.29
CA ASP A 59 1.90 -10.39 4.44
C ASP A 59 3.25 -11.04 4.74
N ARG A 60 4.09 -10.31 5.49
CA ARG A 60 5.02 -10.99 6.39
C ARG A 60 4.54 -10.72 7.79
N SER A 61 3.58 -11.52 8.22
CA SER A 61 3.50 -11.96 9.60
C SER A 61 4.89 -12.50 9.98
N ARG A 62 5.69 -11.68 10.67
CA ARG A 62 6.54 -12.17 11.77
C ARG A 62 5.59 -12.11 12.96
N ALA A 63 4.85 -13.17 13.26
CA ALA A 63 5.31 -14.31 14.04
C ALA A 63 5.99 -13.85 15.34
N THR A 64 5.18 -13.84 16.41
CA THR A 64 5.45 -14.43 17.72
C THR A 64 6.48 -13.75 18.63
N GLY A 65 6.03 -13.42 19.84
CA GLY A 65 6.92 -13.02 20.93
C GLY A 65 7.85 -14.13 21.41
N ALA A 66 8.97 -13.69 21.98
CA ALA A 66 9.74 -14.29 23.06
C ALA A 66 10.72 -13.20 23.55
#